data_AF-A0A838SW12-F1
#
_entry.id   AF-A0A838SW12-F1
#
_cell.length_a   1.000
_cell.length_b   1.000
_cell.length_c   1.000
_cell.angle_alpha   90.00
_cell.angle_beta   90.00
_cell.angle_gamma   90.00
#
_symmetry.space_group_name_H-M   'P 1'
#
loop_
_entity.id
_entity.type
_entity.pdbx_description
1 polymer ?
#
loop_
_entity_poly.entity_id
_entity_poly.type
_entity_poly.pdbx_seq_one_letter_code
_entity_poly.pdbx_strand_id
1 'polypeptide(L)'
;MISHRLLATGYLVFSVAVIMWDILIAGRIAQLQRTPRGFQAVTAFAGLLLAPAILIAISGASILYGRAIQTVSWLWPLTAILFTFQALYAVGRRLVSPLVGFPLLAYNAVIAIVAVAKYSISRGTIPPQFALALTAAQAAMLRTFFSSPALWSPLFLQIPMFSPSLPARFRFSKLFRAVLAVSAIAMAALVFIELPGGLAAIRSYRGHTKDQLQEHPEGDFRIGLKVFPNLRSGPPPLALQKDLELADTLGVDAISIVIDPEAAKGVALDSIAHSVDRTRNDSTLLIVALGYPKNADAKFRQSSSAYTDERIRDVNRIVRRLKPDYLLPAVEPYSEGSRLIGSQPPEYWIRYFTRAANLAHFIYPRTKVAVGASTYGVRDSVLYTWAAGPSSKIDVVGFSLLAGFDGLTSTDSYKRIAQRWMKQYEAHPKEHWVFAAGGYPMVHGEQNQQLALWDVLAWATTQPAIKGLIIYEAGDYDASRGLRAPGGRLRSSVAAVLRAERGLAESGQK
;
A
#
# COMPACT_ATOMS: atom_id res chain seq x y z
N MET A 1 -8.09 -13.08 -15.20
CA MET A 1 -7.99 -13.01 -13.72
C MET A 1 -7.44 -14.28 -13.06
N ILE A 2 -7.70 -15.49 -13.58
CA ILE A 2 -7.12 -16.75 -13.05
C ILE A 2 -5.58 -16.72 -13.07
N SER A 3 -4.98 -16.07 -14.09
CA SER A 3 -3.53 -15.96 -14.24
C SER A 3 -2.79 -15.31 -13.05
N HIS A 4 -3.19 -14.13 -12.56
CA HIS A 4 -2.45 -13.47 -11.47
C HIS A 4 -2.53 -14.21 -10.13
N ARG A 5 -3.67 -14.84 -9.79
CA ARG A 5 -3.76 -15.63 -8.55
C ARG A 5 -2.88 -16.88 -8.63
N LEU A 6 -2.82 -17.54 -9.79
CA LEU A 6 -1.92 -18.68 -10.01
C LEU A 6 -0.45 -18.24 -9.96
N LEU A 7 -0.11 -17.11 -10.59
CA LEU A 7 1.25 -16.55 -10.55
C LEU A 7 1.67 -16.15 -9.14
N ALA A 8 0.81 -15.46 -8.38
CA ALA A 8 1.06 -15.11 -6.99
C ALA A 8 1.25 -16.34 -6.10
N THR A 9 0.36 -17.35 -6.25
CA THR A 9 0.45 -18.61 -5.49
C THR A 9 1.72 -19.37 -5.86
N GLY A 10 2.03 -19.48 -7.16
CA GLY A 10 3.23 -20.11 -7.67
C GLY A 10 4.50 -19.43 -7.14
N TYR A 11 4.52 -18.10 -7.10
CA TYR A 11 5.61 -17.34 -6.50
C TYR A 11 5.78 -17.67 -5.02
N LEU A 12 4.69 -17.65 -4.23
CA LEU A 12 4.76 -17.93 -2.79
C LEU A 12 5.25 -19.36 -2.51
N VAL A 13 4.73 -20.35 -3.24
CA VAL A 13 5.17 -21.75 -3.14
C VAL A 13 6.66 -21.86 -3.50
N PHE A 14 7.08 -21.18 -4.56
CA PHE A 14 8.48 -21.13 -4.97
C PHE A 14 9.37 -20.48 -3.89
N SER A 15 8.96 -19.36 -3.31
CA SER A 15 9.68 -18.70 -2.20
C SER A 15 9.84 -19.62 -0.99
N VAL A 16 8.79 -20.35 -0.59
CA VAL A 16 8.88 -21.34 0.50
C VAL A 16 9.86 -22.45 0.15
N ALA A 17 9.82 -22.98 -1.08
CA ALA A 17 10.75 -24.00 -1.54
C ALA A 17 12.22 -23.51 -1.52
N VAL A 18 12.47 -22.26 -1.92
CA VAL A 18 13.79 -21.62 -1.84
C VAL A 18 14.28 -21.52 -0.40
N ILE A 19 13.43 -21.03 0.52
CA ILE A 19 13.78 -20.92 1.94
C ILE A 19 14.16 -22.30 2.52
N MET A 20 13.34 -23.32 2.27
CA MET A 20 13.63 -24.67 2.73
C MET A 20 14.94 -25.21 2.14
N TRP A 21 15.17 -24.98 0.85
CA TRP A 21 16.40 -25.37 0.19
C TRP A 21 17.63 -24.69 0.79
N ASP A 22 17.58 -23.37 1.00
CA ASP A 22 18.70 -22.62 1.51
C ASP A 22 19.08 -23.05 2.93
N ILE A 23 18.10 -23.31 3.79
CA ILE A 23 18.32 -23.85 5.14
C ILE A 23 18.98 -25.23 5.07
N LEU A 24 18.47 -26.13 4.21
CA LEU A 24 19.03 -27.47 4.04
C LEU A 24 20.46 -27.44 3.50
N ILE A 25 20.75 -26.58 2.53
CA ILE A 25 22.08 -26.44 1.93
C ILE A 25 23.06 -25.82 2.92
N ALA A 26 22.65 -24.81 3.69
CA ALA A 26 23.48 -24.21 4.74
C ALA A 26 23.89 -25.26 5.78
N GLY A 27 22.95 -26.08 6.26
CA GLY A 27 23.24 -27.16 7.21
C GLY A 27 24.23 -28.18 6.65
N ARG A 28 24.11 -28.55 5.37
CA ARG A 28 25.05 -29.46 4.71
C ARG A 28 26.44 -28.85 4.52
N ILE A 29 26.52 -27.58 4.10
CA ILE A 29 27.80 -26.89 3.90
C ILE A 29 28.53 -26.71 5.24
N ALA A 30 27.80 -26.44 6.32
CA ALA A 30 28.37 -26.30 7.67
C ALA A 30 29.07 -27.58 8.17
N GLN A 31 28.61 -28.75 7.74
CA GLN A 31 29.15 -30.05 8.18
C GLN A 31 30.30 -30.57 7.31
N LEU A 32 30.60 -29.93 6.18
CA LEU A 32 31.57 -30.44 5.21
C LEU A 32 33.00 -30.01 5.52
N GLN A 33 33.80 -30.90 6.09
CA GLN A 33 35.20 -30.60 6.47
C GLN A 33 36.12 -30.15 5.31
N ARG A 34 35.76 -30.43 4.04
CA ARG A 34 36.60 -30.13 2.85
C ARG A 34 36.37 -28.74 2.25
N THR A 35 35.40 -27.96 2.72
CA THR A 35 35.16 -26.59 2.21
C THR A 35 35.99 -25.54 2.97
N PRO A 36 36.33 -24.39 2.36
CA PRO A 36 37.05 -23.33 3.06
C PRO A 36 36.25 -22.82 4.28
N ARG A 37 36.93 -22.65 5.43
CA ARG A 37 36.27 -22.25 6.71
C ARG A 37 35.47 -20.95 6.59
N GLY A 38 36.00 -19.95 5.89
CA GLY A 38 35.28 -18.68 5.68
C GLY A 38 33.98 -18.85 4.90
N PHE A 39 33.97 -19.73 3.88
CA PHE A 39 32.77 -20.04 3.10
C PHE A 39 31.73 -20.79 3.93
N GLN A 40 32.17 -21.74 4.76
CA GLN A 40 31.29 -22.45 5.69
C GLN A 40 30.63 -21.49 6.67
N ALA A 41 31.43 -20.62 7.30
CA ALA A 41 30.93 -19.65 8.26
C ALA A 41 29.86 -18.74 7.65
N VAL A 42 30.16 -18.07 6.52
CA VAL A 42 29.21 -17.16 5.87
C VAL A 42 27.93 -17.88 5.46
N THR A 43 28.03 -19.08 4.89
CA THR A 43 26.84 -19.86 4.48
C THR A 43 26.02 -20.30 5.68
N ALA A 44 26.67 -20.81 6.74
CA ALA A 44 26.00 -21.26 7.96
C ALA A 44 25.26 -20.10 8.67
N PHE A 45 25.93 -18.96 8.83
CA PHE A 45 25.32 -17.76 9.41
C PHE A 45 24.17 -17.24 8.55
N ALA A 46 24.34 -17.14 7.24
CA ALA A 46 23.27 -16.70 6.33
C ALA A 46 22.04 -17.63 6.40
N GLY A 47 22.24 -18.95 6.43
CA GLY A 47 21.14 -19.92 6.49
C GLY A 47 20.43 -19.92 7.84
N LEU A 48 21.18 -19.76 8.94
CA LEU A 48 20.63 -19.63 10.29
C LEU A 48 19.76 -18.38 10.43
N LEU A 49 20.21 -17.26 9.85
CA LEU A 49 19.52 -15.98 9.97
C LEU A 49 18.34 -15.80 9.01
N LEU A 50 18.24 -16.61 7.95
CA LEU A 50 17.22 -16.43 6.90
C LEU A 50 15.79 -16.41 7.44
N ALA A 51 15.37 -17.43 8.18
CA ALA A 51 14.03 -17.53 8.73
C ALA A 51 13.69 -16.38 9.71
N PRO A 52 14.49 -16.09 10.76
CA PRO A 52 14.20 -14.97 11.65
C PRO A 52 14.26 -13.62 10.94
N ALA A 53 15.17 -13.43 9.97
CA ALA A 53 15.26 -12.19 9.21
C ALA A 53 14.02 -11.92 8.35
N ILE A 54 13.45 -12.95 7.71
CA ILE A 54 12.19 -12.84 6.95
C ILE A 54 11.03 -12.49 7.90
N LEU A 55 10.94 -13.17 9.05
CA LEU A 55 9.90 -12.90 10.04
C LEU A 55 9.97 -11.45 10.54
N ILE A 56 11.18 -10.96 10.81
CA ILE A 56 11.45 -9.57 11.21
C ILE A 56 11.08 -8.59 10.10
N ALA A 57 11.41 -8.88 8.84
CA ALA A 57 11.09 -8.01 7.71
C ALA A 57 9.57 -7.86 7.50
N ILE A 58 8.81 -8.95 7.67
CA ILE A 58 7.35 -8.94 7.53
C ILE A 58 6.69 -8.29 8.76
N SER A 59 7.07 -8.73 9.96
CA SER A 59 6.42 -8.30 11.20
C SER A 59 6.81 -6.88 11.60
N GLY A 60 8.01 -6.44 11.21
CA GLY A 60 8.53 -5.10 11.45
C GLY A 60 7.91 -4.02 10.57
N ALA A 61 7.00 -4.38 9.65
CA ALA A 61 6.36 -3.44 8.73
C ALA A 61 5.08 -2.79 9.28
N SER A 62 4.57 -3.22 10.44
CA SER A 62 3.39 -2.67 11.10
C SER A 62 3.76 -1.96 12.38
N ILE A 63 3.17 -0.81 12.68
CA ILE A 63 3.37 -0.08 13.93
C ILE A 63 2.91 -0.86 15.17
N LEU A 64 1.98 -1.80 15.00
CA LEU A 64 1.43 -2.60 16.10
C LEU A 64 2.48 -3.53 16.72
N TYR A 65 3.45 -3.99 15.93
CA TYR A 65 4.52 -4.91 16.37
C TYR A 65 5.92 -4.34 16.14
N GLY A 66 6.05 -3.37 15.24
CA GLY A 66 7.29 -2.88 14.67
C GLY A 66 8.21 -2.21 15.68
N ARG A 67 7.68 -1.57 16.74
CA ARG A 67 8.52 -0.88 17.73
C ARG A 67 9.49 -1.82 18.46
N ALA A 68 9.02 -3.01 18.83
CA ALA A 68 9.87 -4.02 19.47
C ALA A 68 10.87 -4.65 18.48
N ILE A 69 10.46 -4.75 17.22
CA ILE A 69 11.22 -5.42 16.15
C ILE A 69 12.25 -4.48 15.50
N GLN A 70 12.07 -3.17 15.62
CA GLN A 70 12.91 -2.18 14.94
C GLN A 70 14.37 -2.21 15.41
N THR A 71 14.63 -2.61 16.64
CA THR A 71 16.01 -2.77 17.18
C THR A 71 16.79 -3.86 16.45
N VAL A 72 16.09 -4.86 15.90
CA VAL A 72 16.67 -6.00 15.18
C VAL A 72 16.34 -5.97 13.68
N SER A 73 15.76 -4.89 13.15
CA SER A 73 15.38 -4.80 11.73
C SER A 73 16.58 -4.78 10.78
N TRP A 74 17.79 -4.54 11.29
CA TRP A 74 19.04 -4.69 10.54
C TRP A 74 19.35 -6.15 10.15
N LEU A 75 18.66 -7.13 10.75
CA LEU A 75 18.91 -8.54 10.47
C LEU A 75 18.60 -8.91 9.01
N TRP A 76 17.55 -8.31 8.44
CA TRP A 76 17.19 -8.53 7.03
C TRP A 76 18.26 -8.04 6.04
N PRO A 77 18.68 -6.76 6.05
CA PRO A 77 19.74 -6.31 5.16
C PRO A 77 21.07 -7.04 5.41
N LEU A 78 21.42 -7.36 6.68
CA LEU A 78 22.62 -8.16 6.95
C LEU A 78 22.53 -9.54 6.28
N THR A 79 21.40 -10.23 6.42
CA THR A 79 21.20 -11.55 5.81
C THR A 79 21.35 -11.48 4.30
N ALA A 80 20.70 -10.51 3.64
CA ALA A 80 20.84 -10.32 2.19
C ALA A 80 22.29 -10.05 1.74
N ILE A 81 23.04 -9.27 2.53
CA ILE A 81 24.47 -9.02 2.31
C ILE A 81 25.28 -10.32 2.44
N LEU A 82 25.01 -11.14 3.45
CA LEU A 82 25.71 -12.42 3.63
C LEU A 82 25.48 -13.38 2.45
N PHE A 83 24.27 -13.45 1.91
CA PHE A 83 23.98 -14.21 0.68
C PHE A 83 24.75 -13.68 -0.53
N THR A 84 24.91 -12.36 -0.63
CA THR A 84 25.73 -11.73 -1.68
C THR A 84 27.20 -12.11 -1.53
N PHE A 85 27.76 -12.04 -0.32
CA PHE A 85 29.13 -12.46 -0.04
C PHE A 85 29.34 -13.95 -0.30
N GLN A 86 28.36 -14.79 0.05
CA GLN A 86 28.41 -16.22 -0.24
C GLN A 86 28.50 -16.48 -1.74
N ALA A 87 27.66 -15.82 -2.54
CA ALA A 87 27.67 -15.96 -3.99
C ALA A 87 28.98 -15.42 -4.61
N LEU A 88 29.45 -14.27 -4.12
CA LEU A 88 30.72 -13.66 -4.57
C LEU A 88 31.90 -14.59 -4.28
N TYR A 89 31.96 -15.17 -3.08
CA TYR A 89 33.00 -16.12 -2.71
C TYR A 89 32.95 -17.37 -3.59
N ALA A 90 31.76 -17.92 -3.82
CA ALA A 90 31.57 -19.10 -4.66
C ALA A 90 32.05 -18.88 -6.11
N VAL A 91 31.76 -17.71 -6.69
CA VAL A 91 32.25 -17.32 -8.02
C VAL A 91 33.76 -17.09 -8.02
N GLY A 92 34.27 -16.28 -7.09
CA GLY A 92 35.68 -15.90 -7.03
C GLY A 92 36.61 -17.08 -6.79
N ARG A 93 36.18 -18.08 -6.01
CA ARG A 93 36.93 -19.33 -5.77
C ARG A 93 36.58 -20.46 -6.75
N ARG A 94 35.77 -20.18 -7.79
CA ARG A 94 35.34 -21.16 -8.80
C ARG A 94 34.69 -22.42 -8.21
N LEU A 95 33.97 -22.27 -7.09
CA LEU A 95 33.21 -23.35 -6.44
C LEU A 95 31.90 -23.67 -7.20
N VAL A 96 31.49 -22.77 -8.09
CA VAL A 96 30.34 -22.91 -8.98
C VAL A 96 30.77 -22.50 -10.38
N SER A 97 30.08 -23.01 -11.41
CA SER A 97 30.32 -22.53 -12.77
C SER A 97 29.94 -21.03 -12.88
N PRO A 98 30.72 -20.22 -13.61
CA PRO A 98 30.41 -18.80 -13.82
C PRO A 98 28.99 -18.56 -14.36
N LEU A 99 28.51 -19.43 -15.25
CA LEU A 99 27.17 -19.37 -15.85
C LEU A 99 26.03 -19.45 -14.81
N VAL A 100 26.26 -20.12 -13.68
CA VAL A 100 25.27 -20.24 -12.59
C VAL A 100 25.56 -19.22 -11.48
N GLY A 101 26.83 -19.01 -11.15
CA GLY A 101 27.24 -18.16 -10.05
C GLY A 101 27.03 -16.66 -10.30
N PHE A 102 27.30 -16.16 -11.51
CA PHE A 102 27.13 -14.73 -11.81
C PHE A 102 25.65 -14.27 -11.73
N PRO A 103 24.67 -15.01 -12.28
CA PRO A 103 23.27 -14.62 -12.12
C PRO A 103 22.79 -14.61 -10.67
N LEU A 104 23.20 -15.60 -9.87
CA LEU A 104 22.86 -15.65 -8.44
C LEU A 104 23.51 -14.49 -7.67
N LEU A 105 24.76 -14.14 -8.00
CA LEU A 105 25.43 -12.96 -7.45
C LEU A 105 24.68 -11.68 -7.79
N ALA A 106 24.31 -11.49 -9.06
CA ALA A 106 23.57 -10.30 -9.51
C ALA A 106 22.21 -10.19 -8.82
N TYR A 107 21.46 -11.30 -8.74
CA TYR A 107 20.18 -11.38 -8.05
C TYR A 107 20.30 -11.03 -6.56
N ASN A 108 21.25 -11.65 -5.85
CA ASN A 108 21.46 -11.39 -4.43
C ASN A 108 21.93 -9.96 -4.17
N ALA A 109 22.79 -9.39 -5.03
CA ALA A 109 23.24 -8.01 -4.92
C ALA A 109 22.06 -7.03 -5.06
N VAL A 110 21.14 -7.28 -6.00
CA VAL A 110 19.90 -6.49 -6.14
C VAL A 110 19.07 -6.53 -4.86
N ILE A 111 18.83 -7.72 -4.31
CA ILE A 111 18.07 -7.87 -3.05
C ILE A 111 18.77 -7.15 -1.90
N ALA A 112 20.09 -7.28 -1.79
CA ALA A 112 20.86 -6.63 -0.73
C ALA A 112 20.77 -5.10 -0.81
N ILE A 113 20.94 -4.52 -2.01
CA ILE A 113 20.81 -3.07 -2.21
C ILE A 113 19.41 -2.59 -1.84
N VAL A 114 18.37 -3.30 -2.28
CA VAL A 114 16.96 -2.96 -1.94
C VAL A 114 16.71 -3.11 -0.43
N ALA A 115 17.21 -4.16 0.22
CA ALA A 115 17.05 -4.37 1.65
C ALA A 115 17.72 -3.24 2.45
N VAL A 116 18.93 -2.84 2.06
CA VAL A 116 19.65 -1.71 2.68
C VAL A 116 18.92 -0.39 2.44
N ALA A 117 18.39 -0.17 1.23
CA ALA A 117 17.60 1.02 0.91
C ALA A 117 16.33 1.10 1.76
N LYS A 118 15.53 0.03 1.83
CA LYS A 118 14.31 -0.03 2.67
C LYS A 118 14.62 0.14 4.15
N TYR A 119 15.70 -0.47 4.64
CA TYR A 119 16.17 -0.27 6.00
C TYR A 119 16.53 1.21 6.26
N SER A 120 17.27 1.84 5.35
CA SER A 120 17.64 3.26 5.40
C SER A 120 16.41 4.16 5.46
N ILE A 121 15.44 3.94 4.56
CA ILE A 121 14.15 4.66 4.54
C ILE A 121 13.42 4.47 5.87
N SER A 122 13.36 3.25 6.42
CA SER A 122 12.71 3.01 7.72
C SER A 122 13.33 3.82 8.87
N ARG A 123 14.64 4.11 8.78
CA ARG A 123 15.40 4.92 9.74
C ARG A 123 15.33 6.43 9.44
N GLY A 124 14.66 6.84 8.35
CA GLY A 124 14.49 8.23 7.96
C GLY A 124 15.66 8.80 7.16
N THR A 125 16.55 7.95 6.66
CA THR A 125 17.64 8.38 5.78
C THR A 125 17.23 8.28 4.32
N ILE A 126 17.81 9.13 3.48
CA ILE A 126 17.53 9.18 2.04
C ILE A 126 18.55 8.29 1.32
N PRO A 127 18.14 7.15 0.72
CA PRO A 127 19.07 6.33 -0.04
C PRO A 127 19.54 7.02 -1.32
N PRO A 128 20.68 6.60 -1.89
CA PRO A 128 21.11 7.07 -3.21
C PRO A 128 20.04 6.83 -4.27
N GLN A 129 19.94 7.73 -5.25
CA GLN A 129 18.92 7.68 -6.30
C GLN A 129 18.90 6.33 -7.05
N PHE A 130 20.06 5.73 -7.31
CA PHE A 130 20.15 4.42 -7.93
C PHE A 130 19.49 3.31 -7.08
N ALA A 131 19.68 3.35 -5.76
CA ALA A 131 19.08 2.38 -4.86
C ALA A 131 17.55 2.55 -4.81
N LEU A 132 17.05 3.79 -4.82
CA LEU A 132 15.60 4.08 -4.94
C LEU A 132 15.02 3.64 -6.30
N ALA A 133 15.76 3.82 -7.38
CA ALA A 133 15.33 3.34 -8.69
C ALA A 133 15.25 1.81 -8.72
N LEU A 134 16.17 1.13 -8.03
CA LEU A 134 16.16 -0.32 -7.91
C LEU A 134 14.99 -0.82 -7.03
N THR A 135 14.63 -0.11 -5.95
CA THR A 135 13.43 -0.44 -5.17
C THR A 135 12.15 -0.26 -5.99
N ALA A 136 12.07 0.80 -6.81
CA ALA A 136 10.96 1.03 -7.74
C ALA A 136 10.88 -0.05 -8.82
N ALA A 137 12.01 -0.40 -9.45
CA ALA A 137 12.10 -1.46 -10.45
C ALA A 137 11.73 -2.83 -9.87
N GLN A 138 12.14 -3.11 -8.63
CA GLN A 138 11.75 -4.34 -7.93
C GLN A 138 10.23 -4.41 -7.73
N ALA A 139 9.59 -3.32 -7.32
CA ALA A 139 8.13 -3.28 -7.17
C ALA A 139 7.42 -3.43 -8.53
N ALA A 140 7.91 -2.74 -9.57
CA ALA A 140 7.38 -2.85 -10.93
C ALA A 140 7.49 -4.28 -11.48
N MET A 141 8.59 -4.99 -11.20
CA MET A 141 8.73 -6.41 -11.52
C MET A 141 7.71 -7.28 -10.76
N LEU A 142 7.55 -7.04 -9.46
CA LEU A 142 6.61 -7.77 -8.60
C LEU A 142 5.14 -7.54 -8.99
N ARG A 143 4.83 -6.45 -9.70
CA ARG A 143 3.50 -6.19 -10.30
C ARG A 143 3.00 -7.37 -11.15
N THR A 144 3.89 -8.07 -11.85
CA THR A 144 3.54 -9.21 -12.70
C THR A 144 2.86 -10.33 -11.90
N PHE A 145 3.33 -10.54 -10.66
CA PHE A 145 2.81 -11.58 -9.76
C PHE A 145 1.67 -11.06 -8.90
N PHE A 146 1.79 -9.85 -8.37
CA PHE A 146 0.95 -9.37 -7.27
C PHE A 146 0.06 -8.17 -7.60
N SER A 147 0.18 -7.59 -8.80
CA SER A 147 -0.52 -6.35 -9.19
C SER A 147 -0.22 -5.19 -8.20
N SER A 148 -1.15 -4.26 -8.00
CA SER A 148 -0.99 -3.08 -7.13
C SER A 148 -0.50 -3.36 -5.70
N PRO A 149 -0.87 -4.48 -5.03
CA PRO A 149 -0.29 -4.86 -3.74
C PRO A 149 1.23 -4.88 -3.65
N ALA A 150 1.95 -5.05 -4.76
CA ALA A 150 3.42 -4.97 -4.77
C ALA A 150 3.99 -3.61 -4.33
N LEU A 151 3.18 -2.54 -4.35
CA LEU A 151 3.60 -1.20 -3.93
C LEU A 151 3.57 -0.97 -2.41
N TRP A 152 2.74 -1.73 -1.68
CA TRP A 152 2.46 -1.41 -0.28
C TRP A 152 2.49 -2.61 0.67
N SER A 153 2.34 -3.83 0.16
CA SER A 153 2.30 -5.02 1.02
C SER A 153 3.71 -5.43 1.44
N PRO A 154 3.96 -5.58 2.75
CA PRO A 154 5.26 -6.05 3.24
C PRO A 154 5.47 -7.56 3.01
N LEU A 155 4.43 -8.29 2.60
CA LEU A 155 4.50 -9.75 2.40
C LEU A 155 5.27 -10.15 1.14
N PHE A 156 5.40 -9.25 0.16
CA PHE A 156 6.02 -9.57 -1.12
C PHE A 156 7.52 -9.22 -1.08
N LEU A 157 8.28 -10.07 -0.39
CA LEU A 157 9.73 -10.01 -0.29
C LEU A 157 10.37 -11.00 -1.28
N GLN A 158 11.43 -10.57 -1.94
CA GLN A 158 12.29 -11.47 -2.70
C GLN A 158 13.24 -12.19 -1.76
N ILE A 159 13.32 -13.51 -1.91
CA ILE A 159 14.15 -14.37 -1.07
C ILE A 159 15.52 -14.53 -1.72
N PRO A 160 16.63 -14.16 -1.04
CA PRO A 160 17.97 -14.38 -1.58
C PRO A 160 18.25 -15.88 -1.73
N MET A 161 19.11 -16.28 -2.66
CA MET A 161 19.36 -17.69 -3.00
C MET A 161 20.84 -18.05 -2.83
N PHE A 162 21.17 -19.19 -2.23
CA PHE A 162 22.57 -19.62 -2.17
C PHE A 162 23.12 -20.07 -3.52
N SER A 163 24.40 -19.79 -3.73
CA SER A 163 25.16 -20.39 -4.83
C SER A 163 25.41 -21.88 -4.55
N PRO A 164 24.99 -22.80 -5.45
CA PRO A 164 25.06 -24.24 -5.21
C PRO A 164 26.48 -24.77 -5.42
N SER A 165 27.32 -24.71 -4.39
CA SER A 165 28.74 -25.06 -4.41
C SER A 165 29.08 -26.54 -4.20
N LEU A 166 28.09 -27.36 -3.80
CA LEU A 166 28.29 -28.81 -3.58
C LEU A 166 28.05 -29.61 -4.85
N PRO A 167 28.62 -30.80 -5.08
CA PRO A 167 28.21 -31.66 -6.19
C PRO A 167 26.77 -32.18 -6.01
N ALA A 168 25.97 -32.21 -7.10
CA ALA A 168 24.61 -32.72 -7.08
C ALA A 168 24.62 -34.26 -7.06
N ARG A 169 24.45 -34.86 -5.88
CA ARG A 169 24.45 -36.33 -5.71
C ARG A 169 23.18 -37.01 -6.24
N PHE A 170 22.07 -36.28 -6.34
CA PHE A 170 20.76 -36.81 -6.76
C PHE A 170 20.21 -36.00 -7.95
N ARG A 171 19.46 -36.68 -8.85
CA ARG A 171 18.81 -36.04 -10.01
C ARG A 171 17.92 -34.86 -9.62
N PHE A 172 17.17 -34.99 -8.52
CA PHE A 172 16.35 -33.92 -7.95
C PHE A 172 17.18 -32.68 -7.59
N SER A 173 18.34 -32.85 -6.94
CA SER A 173 19.23 -31.73 -6.60
C SER A 173 19.80 -31.05 -7.85
N LYS A 174 20.02 -31.78 -8.95
CA LYS A 174 20.50 -31.19 -10.21
C LYS A 174 19.42 -30.34 -10.86
N LEU A 175 18.19 -30.84 -10.90
CA LEU A 175 17.02 -30.14 -11.43
C LEU A 175 16.73 -28.87 -10.63
N PHE A 176 16.66 -28.96 -9.29
CA PHE A 176 16.33 -27.82 -8.45
C PHE A 176 17.36 -26.68 -8.59
N ARG A 177 18.65 -26.99 -8.74
CA ARG A 177 19.68 -25.98 -8.99
C ARG A 177 19.52 -25.28 -10.34
N ALA A 178 19.16 -26.04 -11.38
CA ALA A 178 18.87 -25.46 -12.68
C ALA A 178 17.67 -24.51 -12.58
N VAL A 179 16.62 -24.92 -11.85
CA VAL A 179 15.46 -24.06 -11.57
C VAL A 179 15.90 -22.79 -10.83
N LEU A 180 16.67 -22.89 -9.74
CA LEU A 180 17.18 -21.72 -9.01
C LEU A 180 17.98 -20.77 -9.89
N ALA A 181 18.90 -21.30 -10.71
CA ALA A 181 19.71 -20.49 -11.60
C ALA A 181 18.85 -19.76 -12.64
N VAL A 182 17.92 -20.47 -13.28
CA VAL A 182 16.99 -19.90 -14.27
C VAL A 182 16.07 -18.86 -13.62
N SER A 183 15.55 -19.15 -12.42
CA SER A 183 14.72 -18.20 -11.67
C SER A 183 15.51 -16.95 -11.26
N ALA A 184 16.76 -17.09 -10.81
CA ALA A 184 17.62 -15.96 -10.49
C ALA A 184 17.91 -15.11 -11.73
N ILE A 185 18.21 -15.73 -12.88
CA ILE A 185 18.37 -15.04 -14.17
C ILE A 185 17.09 -14.28 -14.50
N ALA A 186 15.94 -14.96 -14.50
CA ALA A 186 14.67 -14.36 -14.88
C ALA A 186 14.30 -13.18 -13.97
N MET A 187 14.43 -13.35 -12.64
CA MET A 187 14.09 -12.31 -11.67
C MET A 187 15.05 -11.12 -11.76
N ALA A 188 16.36 -11.36 -11.86
CA ALA A 188 17.35 -10.29 -12.02
C ALA A 188 17.13 -9.54 -13.35
N ALA A 189 16.95 -10.27 -14.46
CA ALA A 189 16.70 -9.69 -15.77
C ALA A 189 15.44 -8.82 -15.76
N LEU A 190 14.34 -9.28 -15.17
CA LEU A 190 13.12 -8.49 -15.05
C LEU A 190 13.35 -7.19 -14.27
N VAL A 191 14.12 -7.22 -13.17
CA VAL A 191 14.46 -5.99 -12.44
C VAL A 191 15.29 -5.04 -13.29
N PHE A 192 16.30 -5.54 -14.02
CA PHE A 192 17.11 -4.71 -14.90
C PHE A 192 16.33 -4.14 -16.09
N ILE A 193 15.36 -4.89 -16.62
CA ILE A 193 14.44 -4.41 -17.66
C ILE A 193 13.56 -3.27 -17.13
N GLU A 194 13.09 -3.37 -15.89
CA GLU A 194 12.26 -2.35 -15.23
C GLU A 194 13.09 -1.16 -14.69
N LEU A 195 14.42 -1.25 -14.65
CA LEU A 195 15.29 -0.21 -14.07
C LEU A 195 15.18 1.17 -14.75
N PRO A 196 15.12 1.28 -16.09
CA PRO A 196 14.84 2.57 -16.73
C PRO A 196 13.50 3.16 -16.30
N GLY A 197 12.47 2.32 -16.16
CA GLY A 197 11.15 2.71 -15.65
C GLY A 197 11.22 3.18 -14.19
N GLY A 198 11.94 2.46 -13.34
CA GLY A 198 12.20 2.86 -11.95
C GLY A 198 12.94 4.20 -11.84
N LEU A 199 13.93 4.44 -12.71
CA LEU A 199 14.61 5.75 -12.77
C LEU A 199 13.67 6.87 -13.21
N ALA A 200 12.82 6.63 -14.21
CA ALA A 200 11.81 7.58 -14.66
C ALA A 200 10.80 7.88 -13.54
N ALA A 201 10.34 6.85 -12.82
CA ALA A 201 9.44 6.98 -11.69
C ALA A 201 10.02 7.90 -10.60
N ILE A 202 11.26 7.67 -10.17
CA ILE A 202 11.92 8.54 -9.17
C ILE A 202 12.14 9.97 -9.69
N ARG A 203 12.39 10.16 -10.98
CA ARG A 203 12.57 11.50 -11.57
C ARG A 203 11.26 12.27 -11.71
N SER A 204 10.13 11.59 -11.91
CA SER A 204 8.80 12.22 -12.08
C SER A 204 8.47 13.21 -10.95
N TYR A 205 8.86 12.89 -9.72
CA TYR A 205 8.63 13.70 -8.52
C TYR A 205 9.28 15.09 -8.55
N ARG A 206 10.38 15.28 -9.31
CA ARG A 206 11.13 16.55 -9.31
C ARG A 206 10.32 17.70 -9.90
N GLY A 207 9.42 17.40 -10.85
CA GLY A 207 8.58 18.41 -11.51
C GLY A 207 7.66 19.16 -10.54
N HIS A 208 7.29 18.51 -9.43
CA HIS A 208 6.27 18.98 -8.48
C HIS A 208 6.84 19.69 -7.25
N THR A 209 8.15 19.98 -7.27
CA THR A 209 8.82 20.68 -6.17
C THR A 209 8.41 22.14 -6.03
N LYS A 210 7.82 22.72 -7.09
CA LYS A 210 7.42 24.13 -7.18
C LYS A 210 5.91 24.33 -7.16
N ASP A 211 5.13 23.27 -7.01
CA ASP A 211 3.67 23.38 -6.96
C ASP A 211 3.26 24.20 -5.75
N GLN A 212 2.25 25.04 -5.92
CA GLN A 212 1.75 25.93 -4.87
C GLN A 212 0.30 25.57 -4.56
N LEU A 213 -0.04 25.63 -3.28
CA LEU A 213 -1.43 25.58 -2.85
C LEU A 213 -2.12 26.85 -3.31
N GLN A 214 -3.36 26.70 -3.77
CA GLN A 214 -4.21 27.82 -4.11
C GLN A 214 -5.26 28.02 -3.02
N GLU A 215 -5.66 29.26 -2.84
CA GLU A 215 -6.78 29.57 -1.96
C GLU A 215 -8.07 29.05 -2.57
N HIS A 216 -8.86 28.33 -1.77
CA HIS A 216 -10.13 27.82 -2.23
C HIS A 216 -11.18 28.95 -2.21
N PRO A 217 -12.00 29.15 -3.26
CA PRO A 217 -12.85 30.33 -3.38
C PRO A 217 -13.81 30.59 -2.21
N GLU A 218 -14.22 29.53 -1.50
CA GLU A 218 -15.14 29.59 -0.37
C GLU A 218 -14.44 29.35 0.98
N GLY A 219 -13.11 29.23 0.99
CA GLY A 219 -12.32 28.93 2.20
C GLY A 219 -12.66 27.59 2.85
N ASP A 220 -13.28 26.66 2.11
CA ASP A 220 -13.93 25.46 2.66
C ASP A 220 -13.19 24.15 2.34
N PHE A 221 -11.94 24.24 1.85
CA PHE A 221 -11.11 23.07 1.59
C PHE A 221 -10.60 22.46 2.90
N ARG A 222 -10.91 21.18 3.12
CA ARG A 222 -10.54 20.44 4.34
C ARG A 222 -9.48 19.40 4.07
N ILE A 223 -8.51 19.31 4.97
CA ILE A 223 -7.56 18.20 4.98
C ILE A 223 -8.01 17.21 6.05
N GLY A 224 -7.97 15.92 5.71
CA GLY A 224 -8.31 14.85 6.62
C GLY A 224 -7.28 13.74 6.66
N LEU A 225 -7.43 12.89 7.67
CA LEU A 225 -6.53 11.76 7.92
C LEU A 225 -7.33 10.47 8.07
N LYS A 226 -6.95 9.42 7.33
CA LYS A 226 -7.41 8.07 7.65
C LYS A 226 -6.69 7.59 8.90
N VAL A 227 -7.44 7.44 9.99
CA VAL A 227 -6.95 6.88 11.24
C VAL A 227 -7.30 5.39 11.32
N PHE A 228 -6.50 4.68 12.11
CA PHE A 228 -6.63 3.24 12.37
C PHE A 228 -6.37 2.34 11.14
N PRO A 229 -5.96 1.08 11.39
CA PRO A 229 -6.02 0.06 10.35
C PRO A 229 -7.46 -0.17 9.89
N ASN A 230 -7.66 -0.92 8.81
CA ASN A 230 -9.00 -1.39 8.46
C ASN A 230 -9.57 -2.21 9.63
N LEU A 231 -10.67 -1.71 10.20
CA LEU A 231 -11.19 -2.17 11.48
C LEU A 231 -12.00 -3.44 11.27
N ARG A 232 -11.50 -4.56 11.81
CA ARG A 232 -12.20 -5.85 11.91
C ARG A 232 -12.71 -6.16 13.31
N SER A 233 -12.30 -5.34 14.26
CA SER A 233 -12.69 -5.31 15.66
C SER A 233 -12.64 -3.85 16.13
N GLY A 234 -12.78 -3.60 17.43
CA GLY A 234 -12.52 -2.27 18.00
C GLY A 234 -11.10 -1.77 17.69
N PRO A 235 -10.86 -0.44 17.74
CA PRO A 235 -9.57 0.15 17.41
C PRO A 235 -8.46 -0.39 18.33
N PRO A 236 -7.30 -0.80 17.80
CA PRO A 236 -6.17 -1.18 18.63
C PRO A 236 -5.76 -0.03 19.56
N PRO A 237 -5.51 -0.24 20.87
CA PRO A 237 -5.20 0.85 21.80
C PRO A 237 -4.02 1.73 21.37
N LEU A 238 -2.98 1.12 20.79
CA LEU A 238 -1.82 1.86 20.29
C LEU A 238 -2.18 2.75 19.10
N ALA A 239 -3.02 2.26 18.18
CA ALA A 239 -3.53 3.03 17.05
C ALA A 239 -4.44 4.17 17.54
N LEU A 240 -5.31 3.89 18.52
CA LEU A 240 -6.18 4.88 19.15
C LEU A 240 -5.36 6.06 19.70
N GLN A 241 -4.35 5.78 20.51
CA GLN A 241 -3.51 6.83 21.07
C GLN A 241 -2.73 7.58 19.98
N LYS A 242 -2.04 6.86 19.11
CA LYS A 242 -1.06 7.46 18.20
C LYS A 242 -1.71 8.16 17.02
N ASP A 243 -2.80 7.65 16.48
CA ASP A 243 -3.43 8.25 15.31
C ASP A 243 -4.27 9.47 15.68
N LEU A 244 -4.95 9.45 16.84
CA LEU A 244 -5.65 10.62 17.33
C LEU A 244 -4.67 11.73 17.74
N GLU A 245 -3.58 11.39 18.46
CA GLU A 245 -2.49 12.33 18.74
C GLU A 245 -1.92 12.96 17.45
N LEU A 246 -1.83 12.18 16.37
CA LEU A 246 -1.38 12.71 15.07
C LEU A 246 -2.41 13.62 14.42
N ALA A 247 -3.69 13.23 14.44
CA ALA A 247 -4.78 14.04 13.90
C ALA A 247 -4.84 15.40 14.60
N ASP A 248 -4.76 15.41 15.94
CA ASP A 248 -4.73 16.63 16.75
C ASP A 248 -3.49 17.48 16.46
N THR A 249 -2.31 16.85 16.35
CA THR A 249 -1.06 17.56 16.02
C THR A 249 -1.12 18.20 14.64
N LEU A 250 -1.74 17.53 13.68
CA LEU A 250 -1.90 18.04 12.32
C LEU A 250 -2.99 19.11 12.24
N GLY A 251 -3.96 19.11 13.16
CA GLY A 251 -5.11 20.00 13.13
C GLY A 251 -6.09 19.66 12.01
N VAL A 252 -6.22 18.38 11.64
CA VAL A 252 -7.06 17.97 10.50
C VAL A 252 -8.56 18.18 10.78
N ASP A 253 -9.28 18.67 9.77
CA ASP A 253 -10.72 18.94 9.85
C ASP A 253 -11.59 17.71 9.61
N ALA A 254 -10.99 16.60 9.16
CA ALA A 254 -11.71 15.37 8.87
C ALA A 254 -10.93 14.12 9.31
N ILE A 255 -11.66 13.16 9.87
CA ILE A 255 -11.15 11.84 10.17
C ILE A 255 -11.89 10.82 9.31
N SER A 256 -11.10 9.96 8.65
CA SER A 256 -11.61 8.84 7.87
C SER A 256 -11.32 7.52 8.57
N ILE A 257 -12.29 6.62 8.61
CA ILE A 257 -12.11 5.24 9.10
C ILE A 257 -12.67 4.24 8.09
N VAL A 258 -12.03 3.08 8.01
CA VAL A 258 -12.51 1.95 7.21
C VAL A 258 -12.97 0.84 8.15
N ILE A 259 -14.23 0.47 8.03
CA ILE A 259 -14.85 -0.60 8.84
C ILE A 259 -15.08 -1.80 7.93
N ASP A 260 -14.44 -2.92 8.22
CA ASP A 260 -14.73 -4.19 7.55
C ASP A 260 -16.03 -4.80 8.14
N PRO A 261 -16.78 -5.63 7.39
CA PRO A 261 -18.03 -6.23 7.85
C PRO A 261 -17.96 -7.00 9.18
N GLU A 262 -16.78 -7.51 9.55
CA GLU A 262 -16.53 -8.16 10.83
C GLU A 262 -16.71 -7.17 12.01
N ALA A 263 -16.22 -5.93 11.89
CA ALA A 263 -16.38 -4.90 12.93
C ALA A 263 -17.76 -4.25 12.93
N ALA A 264 -18.46 -4.24 11.80
CA ALA A 264 -19.81 -3.69 11.69
C ALA A 264 -20.85 -4.48 12.52
N LYS A 265 -20.49 -5.66 13.03
CA LYS A 265 -21.36 -6.57 13.77
C LYS A 265 -21.01 -6.56 15.26
N GLY A 266 -21.92 -6.03 16.09
CA GLY A 266 -21.84 -6.14 17.54
C GLY A 266 -21.00 -5.05 18.23
N VAL A 267 -20.44 -5.40 19.39
CA VAL A 267 -19.84 -4.47 20.37
C VAL A 267 -18.62 -3.70 19.82
N ALA A 268 -17.96 -4.23 18.79
CA ALA A 268 -16.85 -3.53 18.14
C ALA A 268 -17.28 -2.17 17.58
N LEU A 269 -18.46 -2.08 16.98
CA LEU A 269 -18.99 -0.83 16.43
C LEU A 269 -19.29 0.20 17.54
N ASP A 270 -19.71 -0.25 18.72
CA ASP A 270 -19.90 0.60 19.88
C ASP A 270 -18.59 1.18 20.39
N SER A 271 -17.54 0.35 20.44
CA SER A 271 -16.19 0.79 20.81
C SER A 271 -15.65 1.81 19.80
N ILE A 272 -15.86 1.59 18.50
CA ILE A 272 -15.45 2.52 17.44
C ILE A 272 -16.16 3.85 17.63
N ALA A 273 -17.49 3.82 17.85
CA ALA A 273 -18.27 5.03 18.07
C ALA A 273 -17.74 5.84 19.25
N HIS A 274 -17.52 5.19 20.40
CA HIS A 274 -16.99 5.89 21.59
C HIS A 274 -15.59 6.50 21.35
N SER A 275 -14.76 5.83 20.53
CA SER A 275 -13.44 6.34 20.18
C SER A 275 -13.48 7.59 19.28
N VAL A 276 -14.39 7.63 18.30
CA VAL A 276 -14.48 8.77 17.36
C VAL A 276 -15.35 9.91 17.88
N ASP A 277 -16.32 9.63 18.76
CA ASP A 277 -17.20 10.65 19.35
C ASP A 277 -16.41 11.72 20.13
N ARG A 278 -15.28 11.34 20.74
CA ARG A 278 -14.41 12.30 21.44
C ARG A 278 -13.84 13.37 20.52
N THR A 279 -13.43 12.98 19.31
CA THR A 279 -12.83 13.91 18.34
C THR A 279 -13.89 14.71 17.58
N ARG A 280 -15.12 14.17 17.44
CA ARG A 280 -16.23 14.85 16.77
C ARG A 280 -16.70 16.12 17.47
N ASN A 281 -16.49 16.24 18.78
CA ASN A 281 -16.91 17.42 19.55
C ASN A 281 -16.24 18.72 19.08
N ASP A 282 -15.12 18.63 18.34
CA ASP A 282 -14.32 19.76 17.89
C ASP A 282 -14.59 20.18 16.43
N SER A 283 -15.80 19.90 15.91
CA SER A 283 -16.22 20.17 14.51
C SER A 283 -15.53 19.34 13.42
N THR A 284 -14.74 18.32 13.80
CA THR A 284 -14.11 17.39 12.87
C THR A 284 -15.16 16.51 12.16
N LEU A 285 -15.11 16.46 10.83
CA LEU A 285 -15.96 15.58 10.02
C LEU A 285 -15.59 14.11 10.21
N LEU A 286 -16.60 13.25 10.30
CA LEU A 286 -16.43 11.81 10.28
C LEU A 286 -16.79 11.22 8.92
N ILE A 287 -15.77 10.68 8.24
CA ILE A 287 -15.92 9.90 7.00
C ILE A 287 -15.79 8.41 7.33
N VAL A 288 -16.80 7.63 6.98
CA VAL A 288 -16.79 6.17 7.20
C VAL A 288 -16.88 5.44 5.88
N ALA A 289 -15.93 4.56 5.61
CA ALA A 289 -15.97 3.68 4.47
C ALA A 289 -16.18 2.21 4.89
N LEU A 290 -17.01 1.49 4.15
CA LEU A 290 -17.24 0.06 4.35
C LEU A 290 -16.26 -0.74 3.48
N GLY A 291 -15.34 -1.45 4.14
CA GLY A 291 -14.37 -2.33 3.52
C GLY A 291 -14.97 -3.63 3.01
N TYR A 292 -14.18 -4.71 3.02
CA TYR A 292 -14.57 -6.02 2.50
C TYR A 292 -14.16 -7.12 3.47
N PRO A 293 -14.97 -8.19 3.62
CA PRO A 293 -14.66 -9.24 4.58
C PRO A 293 -13.49 -10.10 4.10
N LYS A 294 -12.77 -10.77 5.01
CA LYS A 294 -11.59 -11.59 4.66
C LYS A 294 -11.87 -12.64 3.58
N ASN A 295 -13.08 -13.19 3.57
CA ASN A 295 -13.53 -14.26 2.67
C ASN A 295 -14.54 -13.77 1.61
N ALA A 296 -14.43 -12.50 1.19
CA ALA A 296 -15.35 -11.88 0.25
C ALA A 296 -15.60 -12.70 -1.03
N ASP A 297 -14.53 -13.21 -1.68
CA ASP A 297 -14.63 -14.03 -2.89
C ASP A 297 -15.47 -15.30 -2.67
N ALA A 298 -15.21 -16.01 -1.57
CA ALA A 298 -15.92 -17.24 -1.24
C ALA A 298 -17.41 -16.97 -0.97
N LYS A 299 -17.71 -15.94 -0.17
CA LYS A 299 -19.09 -15.54 0.12
C LYS A 299 -19.84 -15.08 -1.14
N PHE A 300 -19.19 -14.27 -1.97
CA PHE A 300 -19.78 -13.74 -3.20
C PHE A 300 -20.08 -14.86 -4.21
N ARG A 301 -19.18 -15.84 -4.36
CA ARG A 301 -19.41 -17.01 -5.23
C ARG A 301 -20.51 -17.92 -4.71
N GLN A 302 -20.65 -18.05 -3.39
CA GLN A 302 -21.72 -18.83 -2.78
C GLN A 302 -23.09 -18.21 -3.07
N SER A 303 -23.23 -16.91 -2.84
CA SER A 303 -24.45 -16.16 -3.21
C SER A 303 -24.15 -14.66 -3.29
N SER A 304 -24.15 -14.13 -4.50
CA SER A 304 -23.91 -12.70 -4.74
C SER A 304 -25.02 -11.83 -4.13
N SER A 305 -26.28 -12.25 -4.22
CA SER A 305 -27.41 -11.54 -3.62
C SER A 305 -27.35 -11.50 -2.10
N ALA A 306 -27.12 -12.65 -1.45
CA ALA A 306 -27.02 -12.71 0.02
C ALA A 306 -25.83 -11.90 0.53
N TYR A 307 -24.70 -11.92 -0.19
CA TYR A 307 -23.54 -11.08 0.10
C TYR A 307 -23.87 -9.59 0.01
N THR A 308 -24.53 -9.15 -1.07
CA THR A 308 -24.94 -7.75 -1.24
C THR A 308 -25.92 -7.32 -0.15
N ASP A 309 -26.91 -8.15 0.19
CA ASP A 309 -27.88 -7.86 1.25
C ASP A 309 -27.23 -7.81 2.64
N GLU A 310 -26.23 -8.65 2.89
CA GLU A 310 -25.41 -8.59 4.11
C GLU A 310 -24.69 -7.24 4.23
N ARG A 311 -24.06 -6.77 3.13
CA ARG A 311 -23.41 -5.45 3.11
C ARG A 311 -24.38 -4.30 3.34
N ILE A 312 -25.60 -4.36 2.80
CA ILE A 312 -26.63 -3.35 3.05
C ILE A 312 -27.04 -3.34 4.53
N ARG A 313 -27.09 -4.51 5.19
CA ARG A 313 -27.29 -4.57 6.66
C ARG A 313 -26.11 -3.97 7.42
N ASP A 314 -24.88 -4.11 6.94
CA ASP A 314 -23.71 -3.48 7.56
C ASP A 314 -23.77 -1.96 7.42
N VAL A 315 -24.18 -1.44 6.26
CA VAL A 315 -24.48 0.00 6.06
C VAL A 315 -25.53 0.48 7.07
N ASN A 316 -26.64 -0.25 7.25
CA ASN A 316 -27.66 0.08 8.25
C ASN A 316 -27.06 0.27 9.66
N ARG A 317 -26.26 -0.70 10.11
CA ARG A 317 -25.62 -0.68 11.43
C ARG A 317 -24.70 0.52 11.58
N ILE A 318 -23.83 0.75 10.58
CA ILE A 318 -22.88 1.86 10.55
C ILE A 318 -23.60 3.21 10.65
N VAL A 319 -24.60 3.45 9.80
CA VAL A 319 -25.31 4.74 9.77
C VAL A 319 -26.05 4.99 11.08
N ARG A 320 -26.74 3.98 11.63
CA ARG A 320 -27.46 4.12 12.91
C ARG A 320 -26.52 4.42 14.06
N ARG A 321 -25.35 3.77 14.10
CA ARG A 321 -24.47 3.81 15.26
C ARG A 321 -23.49 4.97 15.24
N LEU A 322 -22.91 5.28 14.08
CA LEU A 322 -21.88 6.30 13.92
C LEU A 322 -22.42 7.63 13.41
N LYS A 323 -23.56 7.62 12.68
CA LYS A 323 -24.15 8.82 12.07
C LYS A 323 -23.08 9.67 11.35
N PRO A 324 -22.35 9.08 10.39
CA PRO A 324 -21.21 9.75 9.76
C PRO A 324 -21.68 10.92 8.91
N ASP A 325 -20.81 11.91 8.74
CA ASP A 325 -21.06 13.04 7.85
C ASP A 325 -20.97 12.58 6.39
N TYR A 326 -20.00 11.71 6.09
CA TYR A 326 -19.83 11.06 4.79
C TYR A 326 -19.76 9.55 4.94
N LEU A 327 -20.51 8.82 4.11
CA LEU A 327 -20.48 7.37 4.03
C LEU A 327 -19.99 6.94 2.64
N LEU A 328 -18.97 6.09 2.59
CA LEU A 328 -18.60 5.34 1.39
C LEU A 328 -19.06 3.88 1.54
N PRO A 329 -20.18 3.47 0.92
CA PRO A 329 -20.68 2.09 1.05
C PRO A 329 -19.74 1.00 0.55
N ALA A 330 -18.73 1.35 -0.24
CA ALA A 330 -17.64 0.46 -0.65
C ALA A 330 -16.37 1.28 -0.90
N VAL A 331 -15.25 0.83 -0.32
CA VAL A 331 -13.91 1.34 -0.65
C VAL A 331 -13.52 0.89 -2.06
N GLU A 332 -13.10 1.82 -2.91
CA GLU A 332 -12.50 1.55 -4.23
C GLU A 332 -13.13 0.37 -5.03
N PRO A 333 -14.37 0.51 -5.53
CA PRO A 333 -15.13 -0.61 -6.15
C PRO A 333 -14.39 -1.35 -7.26
N TYR A 334 -13.60 -0.63 -8.06
CA TYR A 334 -12.86 -1.20 -9.19
C TYR A 334 -11.38 -1.50 -8.93
N SER A 335 -10.84 -1.11 -7.77
CA SER A 335 -9.50 -1.50 -7.32
C SER A 335 -9.63 -2.60 -6.26
N GLU A 336 -9.90 -2.25 -5.00
CA GLU A 336 -10.04 -3.23 -3.91
C GLU A 336 -11.21 -4.19 -4.14
N GLY A 337 -12.36 -3.69 -4.60
CA GLY A 337 -13.52 -4.53 -4.92
C GLY A 337 -13.22 -5.57 -6.01
N SER A 338 -12.61 -5.15 -7.12
CA SER A 338 -12.21 -6.07 -8.20
C SER A 338 -11.25 -7.16 -7.71
N ARG A 339 -10.36 -6.85 -6.76
CA ARG A 339 -9.41 -7.80 -6.17
C ARG A 339 -10.11 -8.87 -5.32
N LEU A 340 -11.08 -8.44 -4.52
CA LEU A 340 -11.70 -9.26 -3.48
C LEU A 340 -12.95 -10.02 -3.93
N ILE A 341 -13.78 -9.46 -4.82
CA ILE A 341 -14.99 -10.13 -5.33
C ILE A 341 -15.01 -10.27 -6.85
N GLY A 342 -13.88 -10.02 -7.51
CA GLY A 342 -13.82 -9.98 -8.97
C GLY A 342 -14.38 -8.69 -9.55
N SER A 343 -14.01 -8.38 -10.79
CA SER A 343 -14.44 -7.13 -11.41
C SER A 343 -15.88 -7.21 -11.88
N GLN A 344 -16.76 -6.53 -11.15
CA GLN A 344 -18.20 -6.50 -11.40
C GLN A 344 -18.57 -5.48 -12.48
N PRO A 345 -19.73 -5.65 -13.16
CA PRO A 345 -20.20 -4.67 -14.13
C PRO A 345 -20.75 -3.41 -13.41
N PRO A 346 -20.73 -2.22 -14.04
CA PRO A 346 -21.21 -0.99 -13.41
C PRO A 346 -22.62 -1.06 -12.83
N GLU A 347 -23.52 -1.79 -13.47
CA GLU A 347 -24.91 -1.95 -13.05
C GLU A 347 -25.03 -2.61 -11.68
N TYR A 348 -24.10 -3.51 -11.32
CA TYR A 348 -24.04 -4.10 -9.98
C TYR A 348 -23.77 -3.02 -8.93
N TRP A 349 -22.74 -2.20 -9.16
CA TRP A 349 -22.36 -1.13 -8.24
C TRP A 349 -23.42 -0.04 -8.15
N ILE A 350 -23.98 0.38 -9.29
CA ILE A 350 -25.09 1.35 -9.35
C ILE A 350 -26.24 0.89 -8.46
N ARG A 351 -26.73 -0.36 -8.63
CA ARG A 351 -27.82 -0.90 -7.79
C ARG A 351 -27.46 -0.94 -6.30
N TYR A 352 -26.24 -1.37 -5.98
CA TYR A 352 -25.77 -1.43 -4.60
C TYR A 352 -25.73 -0.04 -3.95
N PHE A 353 -25.11 0.93 -4.62
CA PHE A 353 -24.96 2.29 -4.14
C PHE A 353 -26.30 3.03 -4.04
N THR A 354 -27.23 2.83 -4.98
CA THR A 354 -28.60 3.38 -4.86
C THR A 354 -29.32 2.82 -3.63
N ARG A 355 -29.24 1.51 -3.37
CA ARG A 355 -29.86 0.88 -2.19
C ARG A 355 -29.23 1.42 -0.90
N ALA A 356 -27.91 1.55 -0.86
CA ALA A 356 -27.19 2.08 0.29
C ALA A 356 -27.53 3.56 0.56
N ALA A 357 -27.61 4.38 -0.49
CA ALA A 357 -27.98 5.79 -0.39
C ALA A 357 -29.40 5.97 0.15
N ASN A 358 -30.38 5.31 -0.46
CA ASN A 358 -31.77 5.37 0.01
C ASN A 358 -31.91 4.96 1.48
N LEU A 359 -31.17 3.92 1.90
CA LEU A 359 -31.18 3.46 3.28
C LEU A 359 -30.51 4.45 4.23
N ALA A 360 -29.35 5.00 3.86
CA ALA A 360 -28.65 5.99 4.66
C ALA A 360 -29.49 7.25 4.84
N HIS A 361 -30.04 7.80 3.76
CA HIS A 361 -30.92 8.98 3.79
C HIS A 361 -32.19 8.74 4.60
N PHE A 362 -32.75 7.53 4.56
CA PHE A 362 -33.91 7.18 5.40
C PHE A 362 -33.57 7.14 6.89
N ILE A 363 -32.40 6.59 7.26
CA ILE A 363 -32.00 6.44 8.67
C ILE A 363 -31.52 7.79 9.25
N TYR A 364 -30.68 8.49 8.51
CA TYR A 364 -30.06 9.74 8.93
C TYR A 364 -29.86 10.64 7.70
N PRO A 365 -30.83 11.53 7.39
CA PRO A 365 -30.82 12.36 6.19
C PRO A 365 -29.60 13.27 6.01
N ARG A 366 -28.84 13.53 7.08
CA ARG A 366 -27.62 14.35 7.04
C ARG A 366 -26.39 13.59 6.55
N THR A 367 -26.40 12.26 6.53
CA THR A 367 -25.27 11.48 5.99
C THR A 367 -25.22 11.65 4.48
N LYS A 368 -24.12 12.21 3.96
CA LYS A 368 -23.83 12.27 2.54
C LYS A 368 -23.25 10.94 2.06
N VAL A 369 -23.86 10.32 1.07
CA VAL A 369 -23.37 9.06 0.50
C VAL A 369 -22.45 9.35 -0.67
N ALA A 370 -21.26 8.75 -0.62
CA ALA A 370 -20.17 9.03 -1.53
C ALA A 370 -19.75 7.81 -2.38
N VAL A 371 -19.22 8.09 -3.57
CA VAL A 371 -18.60 7.11 -4.48
C VAL A 371 -17.26 7.62 -4.98
N GLY A 372 -16.21 6.80 -4.89
CA GLY A 372 -14.85 7.14 -5.33
C GLY A 372 -14.37 6.33 -6.52
N ALA A 373 -13.71 6.99 -7.48
CA ALA A 373 -12.97 6.35 -8.57
C ALA A 373 -11.49 6.13 -8.19
N SER A 374 -10.88 5.04 -8.66
CA SER A 374 -9.53 4.63 -8.24
C SER A 374 -8.63 4.08 -9.35
N THR A 375 -9.21 3.61 -10.45
CA THR A 375 -8.51 3.03 -11.60
C THR A 375 -8.54 3.92 -12.84
N TYR A 376 -9.48 4.88 -12.89
CA TYR A 376 -9.65 5.86 -13.97
C TYR A 376 -9.92 5.24 -15.35
N GLY A 377 -10.33 3.98 -15.40
CA GLY A 377 -10.71 3.28 -16.61
C GLY A 377 -12.18 3.51 -17.01
N VAL A 378 -12.61 2.82 -18.08
CA VAL A 378 -13.98 2.91 -18.62
C VAL A 378 -15.04 2.62 -17.56
N ARG A 379 -14.82 1.62 -16.70
CA ARG A 379 -15.78 1.24 -15.66
C ARG A 379 -15.93 2.30 -14.56
N ASP A 380 -14.82 2.92 -14.15
CA ASP A 380 -14.86 4.08 -13.26
C ASP A 380 -15.56 5.26 -13.93
N SER A 381 -15.30 5.51 -15.22
CA SER A 381 -15.96 6.58 -15.97
C SER A 381 -17.48 6.41 -15.96
N VAL A 382 -17.98 5.21 -16.25
CA VAL A 382 -19.43 4.94 -16.24
C VAL A 382 -20.03 5.15 -14.84
N LEU A 383 -19.35 4.64 -13.80
CA LEU A 383 -19.82 4.78 -12.42
C LEU A 383 -19.79 6.24 -11.96
N TYR A 384 -18.73 6.98 -12.32
CA TYR A 384 -18.62 8.42 -12.05
C TYR A 384 -19.71 9.22 -12.76
N THR A 385 -19.91 9.00 -14.07
CA THR A 385 -20.93 9.70 -14.87
C THR A 385 -22.33 9.47 -14.28
N TRP A 386 -22.64 8.25 -13.85
CA TRP A 386 -23.89 7.98 -13.13
C TRP A 386 -23.93 8.73 -11.79
N ALA A 387 -22.90 8.61 -10.95
CA ALA A 387 -22.88 9.18 -9.60
C ALA A 387 -22.94 10.71 -9.60
N ALA A 388 -22.22 11.37 -10.51
CA ALA A 388 -22.21 12.82 -10.69
C ALA A 388 -23.51 13.36 -11.31
N GLY A 389 -24.27 12.51 -12.01
CA GLY A 389 -25.51 12.91 -12.66
C GLY A 389 -26.59 13.42 -11.66
N PRO A 390 -27.42 14.39 -12.07
CA PRO A 390 -28.43 15.01 -11.19
C PRO A 390 -29.53 14.03 -10.76
N SER A 391 -29.79 12.97 -11.54
CA SER A 391 -30.78 11.93 -11.21
C SER A 391 -30.27 10.92 -10.18
N SER A 392 -28.97 10.91 -9.88
CA SER A 392 -28.38 9.96 -8.94
C SER A 392 -28.59 10.39 -7.49
N LYS A 393 -28.88 9.39 -6.64
CA LYS A 393 -29.01 9.52 -5.18
C LYS A 393 -27.68 9.66 -4.44
N ILE A 394 -26.57 9.73 -5.16
CA ILE A 394 -25.24 9.97 -4.59
C ILE A 394 -25.07 11.46 -4.35
N ASP A 395 -24.60 11.83 -3.17
CA ASP A 395 -24.43 13.24 -2.79
C ASP A 395 -23.04 13.74 -3.17
N VAL A 396 -22.03 12.87 -3.07
CA VAL A 396 -20.62 13.21 -3.20
C VAL A 396 -19.91 12.22 -4.11
N VAL A 397 -19.04 12.73 -4.98
CA VAL A 397 -18.18 11.92 -5.83
C VAL A 397 -16.72 12.16 -5.49
N GLY A 398 -15.81 11.30 -5.92
CA GLY A 398 -14.42 11.51 -5.54
C GLY A 398 -13.42 10.60 -6.19
N PHE A 399 -12.19 10.73 -5.71
CA PHE A 399 -10.99 10.23 -6.35
C PHE A 399 -10.04 9.58 -5.36
N SER A 400 -9.28 8.59 -5.81
CA SER A 400 -8.15 8.00 -5.09
C SER A 400 -6.89 8.23 -5.91
N LEU A 401 -6.01 9.10 -5.41
CA LEU A 401 -4.81 9.59 -6.08
C LEU A 401 -3.57 9.16 -5.30
N LEU A 402 -3.14 7.92 -5.55
CA LEU A 402 -1.89 7.35 -5.04
C LEU A 402 -0.88 7.29 -6.19
N ALA A 403 0.41 7.50 -5.89
CA ALA A 403 1.48 7.32 -6.88
C ALA A 403 1.47 5.90 -7.47
N GLY A 404 1.70 5.69 -8.76
CA GLY A 404 1.75 4.36 -9.38
C GLY A 404 3.16 3.75 -9.39
N PHE A 405 3.32 2.62 -10.09
CA PHE A 405 4.64 2.00 -10.32
C PHE A 405 5.60 2.90 -11.13
N ASP A 406 5.04 3.83 -11.90
CA ASP A 406 5.71 4.85 -12.70
C ASP A 406 5.86 6.19 -11.95
N GLY A 407 5.70 6.20 -10.62
CA GLY A 407 5.78 7.41 -9.80
C GLY A 407 4.54 8.30 -9.98
N LEU A 408 4.74 9.59 -10.22
CA LEU A 408 3.64 10.55 -10.41
C LEU A 408 3.07 10.58 -11.83
N THR A 409 3.70 9.92 -12.81
CA THR A 409 3.20 9.95 -14.20
C THR A 409 1.78 9.39 -14.33
N SER A 410 1.45 8.33 -13.59
CA SER A 410 0.08 7.82 -13.49
C SER A 410 -0.84 8.81 -12.77
N THR A 411 -0.40 9.37 -11.64
CA THR A 411 -1.15 10.38 -10.88
C THR A 411 -1.48 11.62 -11.72
N ASP A 412 -0.55 12.12 -12.53
CA ASP A 412 -0.77 13.23 -13.47
C ASP A 412 -1.82 12.90 -14.53
N SER A 413 -1.78 11.67 -15.03
CA SER A 413 -2.79 11.18 -15.97
C SER A 413 -4.16 11.08 -15.31
N TYR A 414 -4.22 10.60 -14.07
CA TYR A 414 -5.45 10.50 -13.28
C TYR A 414 -6.03 11.87 -12.92
N LYS A 415 -5.21 12.85 -12.51
CA LYS A 415 -5.64 14.25 -12.28
C LYS A 415 -6.25 14.87 -13.54
N ARG A 416 -5.63 14.68 -14.71
CA ARG A 416 -6.17 15.17 -15.99
C ARG A 416 -7.49 14.48 -16.36
N ILE A 417 -7.63 13.18 -16.09
CA ILE A 417 -8.89 12.46 -16.30
C ILE A 417 -9.97 13.00 -15.35
N ALA A 418 -9.65 13.15 -14.06
CA ALA A 418 -10.54 13.71 -13.04
C ALA A 418 -11.03 15.11 -13.42
N GLN A 419 -10.13 16.00 -13.86
CA GLN A 419 -10.48 17.34 -14.35
C GLN A 419 -11.46 17.29 -15.52
N ARG A 420 -11.21 16.43 -16.51
CA ARG A 420 -12.13 16.26 -17.64
C ARG A 420 -13.51 15.78 -17.19
N TRP A 421 -13.56 14.86 -16.23
CA TRP A 421 -14.81 14.36 -15.66
C TRP A 421 -15.54 15.42 -14.83
N MET A 422 -14.84 16.23 -14.04
CA MET A 422 -15.45 17.34 -13.29
C MET A 422 -16.02 18.40 -14.24
N LYS A 423 -15.27 18.77 -15.29
CA LYS A 423 -15.69 19.77 -16.28
C LYS A 423 -16.99 19.40 -16.99
N GLN A 424 -17.31 18.11 -17.15
CA GLN A 424 -18.59 17.68 -17.73
C GLN A 424 -19.82 18.09 -16.92
N TYR A 425 -19.66 18.37 -15.62
CA TYR A 425 -20.75 18.70 -14.69
C TYR A 425 -20.58 20.10 -14.08
N GLU A 426 -19.77 20.96 -14.69
CA GLU A 426 -19.43 22.29 -14.17
C GLU A 426 -20.65 23.21 -13.94
N ALA A 427 -21.74 23.02 -14.71
CA ALA A 427 -22.98 23.77 -14.54
C ALA A 427 -23.74 23.41 -13.24
N HIS A 428 -23.60 22.18 -12.76
CA HIS A 428 -24.27 21.68 -11.55
C HIS A 428 -23.32 20.72 -10.83
N PRO A 429 -22.21 21.22 -10.27
CA PRO A 429 -21.21 20.37 -9.68
C PRO A 429 -21.76 19.75 -8.39
N LYS A 430 -21.66 18.43 -8.28
CA LYS A 430 -21.72 17.79 -6.96
C LYS A 430 -20.45 18.12 -6.19
N GLU A 431 -20.51 17.95 -4.89
CA GLU A 431 -19.32 18.00 -4.04
C GLU A 431 -18.35 16.87 -4.40
N HIS A 432 -17.05 17.20 -4.43
CA HIS A 432 -15.98 16.25 -4.66
C HIS A 432 -15.05 16.11 -3.46
N TRP A 433 -14.48 14.92 -3.29
CA TRP A 433 -13.41 14.65 -2.33
C TRP A 433 -12.29 13.82 -2.96
N VAL A 434 -11.06 14.05 -2.52
CA VAL A 434 -9.97 13.08 -2.70
C VAL A 434 -10.00 12.14 -1.49
N PHE A 435 -10.64 10.97 -1.62
CA PHE A 435 -10.82 10.03 -0.51
C PHE A 435 -9.55 9.26 -0.12
N ALA A 436 -8.54 9.28 -0.98
CA ALA A 436 -7.24 8.69 -0.69
C ALA A 436 -6.14 9.44 -1.45
N ALA A 437 -5.19 10.02 -0.73
CA ALA A 437 -3.97 10.61 -1.28
C ALA A 437 -2.75 10.08 -0.53
N GLY A 438 -1.64 9.89 -1.24
CA GLY A 438 -0.41 9.35 -0.66
C GLY A 438 0.62 8.85 -1.66
N GLY A 439 1.72 8.34 -1.11
CA GLY A 439 2.79 7.70 -1.86
C GLY A 439 3.32 6.47 -1.15
N TYR A 440 4.25 5.77 -1.80
CA TYR A 440 4.80 4.51 -1.31
C TYR A 440 6.24 4.70 -0.82
N PRO A 441 6.47 5.07 0.45
CA PRO A 441 7.80 5.42 0.95
C PRO A 441 8.79 4.25 0.84
N MET A 442 8.35 3.00 1.03
CA MET A 442 9.23 1.84 0.91
C MET A 442 9.64 1.50 -0.54
N VAL A 443 8.98 2.11 -1.53
CA VAL A 443 9.26 1.88 -2.96
C VAL A 443 9.96 3.09 -3.58
N HIS A 444 9.49 4.30 -3.29
CA HIS A 444 10.00 5.54 -3.90
C HIS A 444 10.80 6.42 -2.94
N GLY A 445 10.78 6.17 -1.63
CA GLY A 445 11.42 6.99 -0.59
C GLY A 445 10.47 8.00 0.07
N GLU A 446 10.78 8.40 1.32
CA GLU A 446 9.91 9.30 2.11
C GLU A 446 9.79 10.70 1.49
N GLN A 447 10.86 11.22 0.90
CA GLN A 447 10.83 12.51 0.20
C GLN A 447 9.85 12.47 -0.99
N ASN A 448 9.76 11.36 -1.70
CA ASN A 448 8.83 11.20 -2.82
C ASN A 448 7.39 10.97 -2.34
N GLN A 449 7.17 10.37 -1.17
CA GLN A 449 5.86 10.35 -0.51
C GLN A 449 5.39 11.77 -0.17
N GLN A 450 6.29 12.60 0.36
CA GLN A 450 6.01 14.01 0.65
C GLN A 450 5.64 14.78 -0.62
N LEU A 451 6.40 14.63 -1.70
CA LEU A 451 6.11 15.29 -2.98
C LEU A 451 4.80 14.80 -3.60
N ALA A 452 4.47 13.51 -3.48
CA ALA A 452 3.19 12.98 -3.94
C ALA A 452 1.99 13.61 -3.22
N LEU A 453 2.08 13.74 -1.89
CA LEU A 453 1.03 14.39 -1.10
C LEU A 453 0.90 15.86 -1.46
N TRP A 454 2.03 16.56 -1.58
CA TRP A 454 2.06 17.98 -1.92
C TRP A 454 1.45 18.24 -3.30
N ASP A 455 1.81 17.44 -4.30
CA ASP A 455 1.26 17.51 -5.66
C ASP A 455 -0.27 17.38 -5.69
N VAL A 456 -0.80 16.35 -5.01
CA VAL A 456 -2.25 16.12 -4.98
C VAL A 456 -2.96 17.22 -4.19
N LEU A 457 -2.38 17.72 -3.10
CA LEU A 457 -2.92 18.87 -2.36
C LEU A 457 -2.97 20.13 -3.23
N ALA A 458 -1.85 20.48 -3.87
CA ALA A 458 -1.78 21.63 -4.77
C ALA A 458 -2.82 21.53 -5.87
N TRP A 459 -2.89 20.39 -6.55
CA TRP A 459 -3.93 20.15 -7.56
C TRP A 459 -5.35 20.27 -6.99
N ALA A 460 -5.64 19.61 -5.87
CA ALA A 460 -6.98 19.58 -5.31
C ALA A 460 -7.48 20.98 -4.94
N THR A 461 -6.61 21.82 -4.36
CA THR A 461 -6.94 23.21 -4.01
C THR A 461 -7.26 24.09 -5.22
N THR A 462 -6.79 23.74 -6.42
CA THR A 462 -7.13 24.47 -7.67
C THR A 462 -8.53 24.17 -8.21
N GLN A 463 -9.26 23.22 -7.60
CA GLN A 463 -10.52 22.71 -8.13
C GLN A 463 -11.67 23.08 -7.18
N PRO A 464 -12.50 24.10 -7.49
CA PRO A 464 -13.54 24.60 -6.58
C PRO A 464 -14.58 23.57 -6.10
N ALA A 465 -14.77 22.50 -6.86
CA ALA A 465 -15.68 21.42 -6.51
C ALA A 465 -15.11 20.47 -5.45
N ILE A 466 -13.77 20.41 -5.29
CA ILE A 466 -13.11 19.51 -4.34
C ILE A 466 -13.09 20.18 -2.97
N LYS A 467 -13.92 19.67 -2.06
CA LYS A 467 -14.08 20.22 -0.70
C LYS A 467 -13.11 19.64 0.31
N GLY A 468 -12.37 18.60 -0.06
CA GLY A 468 -11.29 18.14 0.79
C GLY A 468 -10.51 16.94 0.27
N LEU A 469 -9.46 16.60 1.03
CA LEU A 469 -8.52 15.53 0.73
C LEU A 469 -8.19 14.73 1.98
N ILE A 470 -8.23 13.41 1.87
CA ILE A 470 -7.86 12.47 2.93
C ILE A 470 -6.48 11.87 2.66
N ILE A 471 -5.56 12.11 3.59
CA ILE A 471 -4.27 11.41 3.64
C ILE A 471 -4.55 9.97 4.04
N TYR A 472 -4.12 9.04 3.20
CA TYR A 472 -4.75 7.72 3.19
C TYR A 472 -4.33 6.78 4.33
N GLU A 473 -3.29 7.05 5.11
CA GLU A 473 -2.99 6.26 6.32
C GLU A 473 -2.21 7.11 7.35
N ALA A 474 -2.64 7.11 8.61
CA ALA A 474 -1.90 7.72 9.72
C ALA A 474 -0.59 6.97 10.04
N GLY A 475 -0.64 5.64 10.02
CA GLY A 475 0.50 4.78 10.34
C GLY A 475 0.66 3.61 9.38
N ASP A 476 1.84 3.01 9.37
CA ASP A 476 2.05 1.75 8.69
C ASP A 476 1.35 0.62 9.46
N TYR A 477 0.31 0.05 8.87
CA TYR A 477 -0.45 -1.07 9.44
C TYR A 477 -0.30 -2.32 8.55
N ASP A 478 -1.33 -2.62 7.76
CA ASP A 478 -1.32 -3.67 6.74
C ASP A 478 -0.62 -3.20 5.44
N ALA A 479 -0.34 -1.90 5.34
CA ALA A 479 0.29 -1.24 4.20
C ALA A 479 1.39 -0.28 4.68
N SER A 480 2.56 -0.33 4.04
CA SER A 480 3.71 0.53 4.38
C SER A 480 3.64 1.89 3.66
N ARG A 481 2.60 2.68 3.95
CA ARG A 481 2.30 3.96 3.27
C ARG A 481 1.85 5.10 4.20
N GLY A 482 1.90 4.90 5.52
CA GLY A 482 1.40 5.88 6.48
C GLY A 482 2.28 7.11 6.65
N LEU A 483 1.81 8.09 7.42
CA LEU A 483 2.63 9.22 7.87
C LEU A 483 3.60 8.84 9.00
N ARG A 484 3.28 7.75 9.72
CA ARG A 484 4.13 7.19 10.78
C ARG A 484 4.71 5.85 10.37
N ALA A 485 6.03 5.75 10.43
CA ALA A 485 6.77 4.52 10.16
C ALA A 485 6.53 3.47 11.25
N PRO A 486 6.84 2.17 11.01
CA PRO A 486 6.54 1.08 11.96
C PRO A 486 7.24 1.24 13.30
N GLY A 487 8.37 1.96 13.32
CA GLY A 487 9.09 2.33 14.53
C GLY A 487 8.45 3.42 15.39
N GLY A 488 7.35 4.00 14.94
CA GLY A 488 6.69 5.14 15.58
C GLY A 488 7.22 6.52 15.13
N ARG A 489 8.28 6.58 14.34
CA ARG A 489 8.84 7.82 13.79
C ARG A 489 7.88 8.45 12.78
N LEU A 490 7.65 9.76 12.91
CA LEU A 490 6.93 10.55 11.92
C LEU A 490 7.80 10.77 10.67
N ARG A 491 7.19 10.62 9.49
CA ARG A 491 7.85 10.82 8.19
C ARG A 491 7.89 12.30 7.82
N SER A 492 8.77 12.66 6.88
CA SER A 492 8.89 14.04 6.39
C SER A 492 7.59 14.58 5.78
N SER A 493 6.71 13.70 5.30
CA SER A 493 5.36 14.05 4.83
C SER A 493 4.51 14.80 5.86
N VAL A 494 4.69 14.55 7.16
CA VAL A 494 3.97 15.29 8.23
C VAL A 494 4.23 16.79 8.12
N ALA A 495 5.48 17.19 7.83
CA ALA A 495 5.84 18.60 7.69
C ALA A 495 5.23 19.26 6.44
N ALA A 496 4.89 18.47 5.40
CA ALA A 496 4.15 18.99 4.25
C ALA A 496 2.69 19.23 4.59
N VAL A 497 2.06 18.34 5.36
CA VAL A 497 0.68 18.49 5.82
C VAL A 497 0.55 19.70 6.75
N LEU A 498 1.40 19.82 7.76
CA LEU A 498 1.43 21.01 8.66
C LEU A 498 1.67 22.34 7.93
N ARG A 499 2.35 22.29 6.79
CA ARG A 499 2.55 23.47 5.95
C ARG A 499 1.31 23.80 5.15
N ALA A 500 0.62 22.78 4.65
CA ALA A 500 -0.63 22.94 3.93
C ALA A 500 -1.73 23.50 4.83
N GLU A 501 -1.90 22.94 6.03
CA GLU A 501 -2.86 23.42 7.03
C GLU A 501 -2.65 24.89 7.38
N ARG A 502 -1.40 25.28 7.68
CA ARG A 502 -1.07 26.68 7.95
C ARG A 502 -1.33 27.59 6.75
N GLY A 503 -0.97 27.14 5.55
CA GLY A 503 -1.21 27.91 4.32
C GLY A 503 -2.69 28.13 4.05
N LEU A 504 -3.53 27.12 4.27
CA LEU A 504 -4.99 27.22 4.10
C LEU A 504 -5.63 28.10 5.18
N ALA A 505 -5.19 27.99 6.44
CA ALA A 505 -5.69 28.81 7.55
C ALA A 505 -5.34 30.30 7.40
N GLU A 506 -4.13 30.61 6.92
CA GLU A 506 -3.69 32.00 6.68
C GLU A 506 -4.43 32.65 5.50
N SER A 507 -4.81 31.85 4.49
CA SER A 507 -5.62 32.30 3.37
C SER A 507 -7.06 32.63 3.78
N GLY A 508 -7.73 31.75 4.53
CA GLY A 508 -9.14 31.93 4.92
C GLY A 508 -9.43 33.04 5.94
N GLN A 509 -8.41 33.75 6.44
CA GLN A 509 -8.55 34.89 7.36
C GLN A 509 -8.48 36.26 6.66
N LYS A 510 -8.26 36.30 5.34
CA LYS A 510 -8.29 37.52 4.52
C LYS A 510 -9.65 37.72 3.89
#